data_AF-A0A8H8QKZ9-F1
#
_entry.id   AF-A0A8H8QKZ9-F1
#
_cell.length_a   1.000
_cell.length_b   1.000
_cell.length_c   1.000
_cell.angle_alpha   90.00
_cell.angle_beta   90.00
_cell.angle_gamma   90.00
#
_symmetry.space_group_name_H-M   'P 1'
#
loop_
_entity.id
_entity.type
_entity.pdbx_description
1 polymer ?
#
loop_
_entity_poly.entity_id
_entity_poly.type
_entity_poly.pdbx_seq_one_letter_code
_entity_poly.pdbx_strand_id
1 'polypeptide(L)'
;MVTQWGLAHAAWMSLPSELQTVIPQLKKGVIKFVNTCKSIPWSTYECILDEHNQWEEVIKEIRHCKQHDMEIHQELKNELQRDLATSIEEQVCKALNSLHFQMMPVSPPMQQGQLSPPQMCQLPTPPVRQPLTPPRDITQFTEIAQQMFPDTPQGKMNYEAALHDFEICHPHATIQLLKDEPYPLTPGTLPARSNKCHHCGQHGHRQVACINGAVPQPEQNYHEAYRAASYQAHLGNA
;
A
#
# COMPACT_ATOMS: atom_id res chain seq x y z
N MET A 1 21.51 -43.00 -2.17
CA MET A 1 21.27 -42.71 -3.60
C MET A 1 20.09 -41.77 -3.86
N VAL A 2 19.00 -41.81 -3.08
CA VAL A 2 17.81 -40.93 -3.26
C VAL A 2 18.14 -39.43 -3.08
N THR A 3 19.06 -39.08 -2.19
CA THR A 3 19.41 -37.67 -1.88
C THR A 3 20.14 -36.94 -3.01
N GLN A 4 20.97 -37.63 -3.79
CA GLN A 4 21.69 -37.01 -4.91
C GLN A 4 20.79 -36.70 -6.11
N TRP A 5 19.72 -37.47 -6.30
CA TRP A 5 18.77 -37.23 -7.38
C TRP A 5 17.86 -36.03 -7.06
N GLY A 6 17.44 -35.90 -5.79
CA GLY A 6 16.66 -34.74 -5.33
C GLY A 6 17.39 -33.41 -5.51
N LEU A 7 18.69 -33.36 -5.18
CA LEU A 7 19.51 -32.15 -5.35
C LEU A 7 19.71 -31.77 -6.82
N ALA A 8 19.95 -32.75 -7.69
CA ALA A 8 20.13 -32.51 -9.12
C ALA A 8 18.82 -32.04 -9.79
N HIS A 9 17.70 -32.60 -9.37
CA HIS A 9 16.38 -32.19 -9.84
C HIS A 9 16.01 -30.79 -9.35
N ALA A 10 16.25 -30.48 -8.07
CA ALA A 10 16.03 -29.14 -7.53
C ALA A 10 16.88 -28.09 -8.26
N ALA A 11 18.17 -28.38 -8.49
CA ALA A 11 19.06 -27.49 -9.24
C ALA A 11 18.59 -27.27 -10.69
N TRP A 12 18.08 -28.31 -11.36
CA TRP A 12 17.52 -28.18 -12.71
C TRP A 12 16.23 -27.35 -12.74
N MET A 13 15.33 -27.55 -11.77
CA MET A 13 14.10 -26.75 -11.64
C MET A 13 14.38 -25.27 -11.34
N SER A 14 15.53 -24.95 -10.73
CA SER A 14 15.96 -23.58 -10.47
C SER A 14 16.61 -22.90 -11.67
N LEU A 15 16.83 -23.59 -12.79
CA LEU A 15 17.34 -22.97 -14.00
C LEU A 15 16.25 -22.14 -14.69
N PRO A 16 16.62 -21.05 -15.38
CA PRO A 16 15.74 -20.37 -16.33
C PRO A 16 15.11 -21.35 -17.33
N SER A 17 13.87 -21.10 -17.73
CA SER A 17 13.10 -21.94 -18.66
C SER A 17 13.87 -22.20 -19.96
N GLU A 18 14.60 -21.20 -20.42
CA GLU A 18 15.40 -21.18 -21.64
C GLU A 18 16.51 -22.23 -21.54
N LEU A 19 17.22 -22.28 -20.40
CA LEU A 19 18.24 -23.30 -20.14
C LEU A 19 17.63 -24.70 -19.96
N GLN A 20 16.43 -24.80 -19.38
CA GLN A 20 15.74 -26.09 -19.26
C GLN A 20 15.34 -26.68 -20.62
N THR A 21 15.10 -25.85 -21.64
CA THR A 21 14.82 -26.34 -23.01
C THR A 21 16.06 -26.92 -23.69
N VAL A 22 17.24 -26.38 -23.38
CA VAL A 22 18.52 -26.81 -23.98
C VAL A 22 19.13 -27.98 -23.21
N ILE A 23 18.89 -28.06 -21.90
CA ILE A 23 19.41 -29.13 -21.03
C ILE A 23 18.35 -30.24 -20.93
N PRO A 24 18.54 -31.40 -21.57
CA PRO A 24 17.57 -32.48 -21.51
C PRO A 24 17.31 -32.90 -20.06
N GLN A 25 16.03 -33.13 -19.72
CA GLN A 25 15.61 -33.56 -18.38
C GLN A 25 16.55 -34.64 -17.82
N LEU A 26 17.03 -34.41 -16.60
CA LEU A 26 18.02 -35.28 -15.96
C LEU A 26 17.48 -36.71 -15.82
N LYS A 27 17.99 -37.62 -16.66
CA LYS A 27 17.76 -39.06 -16.48
C LYS A 27 18.84 -39.75 -15.65
N LYS A 28 19.99 -39.10 -15.39
CA LYS A 28 21.16 -39.72 -14.72
C LYS A 28 21.98 -38.67 -13.94
N GLY A 29 22.06 -38.79 -12.61
CA GLY A 29 23.06 -38.25 -11.65
C GLY A 29 23.67 -36.83 -11.79
N VAL A 30 24.00 -36.18 -10.65
CA VAL A 30 24.60 -34.82 -10.56
C VAL A 30 25.81 -34.62 -11.49
N ILE A 31 26.73 -35.59 -11.57
CA ILE A 31 27.96 -35.47 -12.37
C ILE A 31 27.67 -35.30 -13.86
N LYS A 32 26.68 -36.04 -14.38
CA LYS A 32 26.32 -35.95 -15.80
C LYS A 32 25.70 -34.60 -16.11
N PHE A 33 24.86 -34.06 -15.20
CA PHE A 33 24.32 -32.72 -15.32
C PHE A 33 25.41 -31.65 -15.36
N VAL A 34 26.37 -31.70 -14.43
CA VAL A 34 27.51 -30.76 -14.43
C VAL A 34 28.27 -30.83 -15.75
N ASN A 35 28.52 -32.03 -16.29
CA ASN A 35 29.18 -32.19 -17.57
C ASN A 35 28.34 -31.68 -18.74
N THR A 36 27.01 -31.84 -18.69
CA THR A 36 26.09 -31.28 -19.70
C THR A 36 26.12 -29.75 -19.65
N CYS A 37 26.04 -29.12 -18.48
CA CYS A 37 26.14 -27.66 -18.36
C CYS A 37 27.49 -27.13 -18.87
N LYS A 38 28.59 -27.86 -18.59
CA LYS A 38 29.93 -27.52 -19.11
C LYS A 38 30.06 -27.68 -20.63
N SER A 39 29.22 -28.49 -21.26
CA SER A 39 29.24 -28.68 -22.72
C SER A 39 28.44 -27.64 -23.50
N ILE A 40 27.68 -26.79 -22.80
CA ILE A 40 26.94 -25.70 -23.44
C ILE A 40 27.95 -24.64 -23.92
N PRO A 41 27.88 -24.23 -25.20
CA PRO A 41 28.73 -23.17 -25.73
C PRO A 41 28.58 -21.87 -24.94
N TRP A 42 29.68 -21.16 -24.74
CA TRP A 42 29.68 -19.87 -24.04
C TRP A 42 28.71 -18.85 -24.67
N SER A 43 28.61 -18.83 -25.99
CA SER A 43 27.68 -17.96 -26.73
C SER A 43 26.21 -18.16 -26.37
N THR A 44 25.81 -19.36 -25.93
CA THR A 44 24.45 -19.61 -25.43
C THR A 44 24.22 -18.93 -24.10
N TYR A 45 25.22 -18.91 -23.21
CA TYR A 45 25.12 -18.16 -21.96
C TYR A 45 25.08 -16.65 -22.20
N GLU A 46 25.89 -16.14 -23.14
CA GLU A 46 25.86 -14.72 -23.52
C GLU A 46 24.49 -14.30 -24.04
N CYS A 47 23.88 -15.10 -24.93
CA CYS A 47 22.53 -14.83 -25.44
C CYS A 47 21.49 -14.72 -24.31
N ILE A 48 21.55 -15.61 -23.32
CA ILE A 48 20.60 -15.64 -22.20
C ILE A 48 20.82 -14.45 -21.27
N LEU A 49 22.08 -14.05 -21.05
CA LEU A 49 22.40 -12.86 -20.29
C LEU A 49 21.92 -11.58 -20.99
N ASP A 50 22.09 -11.51 -22.32
CA ASP A 50 21.61 -10.37 -23.11
C ASP A 50 20.08 -10.28 -23.11
N GLU A 51 19.37 -11.40 -23.26
CA GLU A 51 17.90 -11.47 -23.12
C GLU A 51 17.44 -11.01 -21.73
N HIS A 52 18.11 -11.47 -20.67
CA HIS A 52 17.81 -11.05 -19.30
C HIS A 52 18.03 -9.54 -19.10
N ASN A 53 19.13 -9.00 -19.62
CA ASN A 53 19.43 -7.56 -19.55
C ASN A 53 18.36 -6.75 -20.30
N GLN A 54 17.92 -7.20 -21.47
CA GLN A 54 16.84 -6.55 -22.22
C GLN A 54 15.52 -6.58 -21.43
N TRP A 55 15.20 -7.71 -20.80
CA TRP A 55 14.01 -7.84 -19.97
C TRP A 55 14.04 -6.90 -18.76
N GLU A 56 15.20 -6.72 -18.12
CA GLU A 56 15.35 -5.73 -17.05
C GLU A 56 15.07 -4.31 -17.51
N GLU A 57 15.51 -3.92 -18.72
CA GLU A 57 15.19 -2.61 -19.29
C GLU A 57 13.69 -2.43 -19.52
N VAL A 58 13.01 -3.44 -20.08
CA VAL A 58 11.55 -3.42 -20.24
C VAL A 58 10.84 -3.28 -18.88
N ILE A 59 11.30 -3.98 -17.84
CA ILE A 59 10.74 -3.83 -16.48
C ILE A 59 10.97 -2.41 -15.94
N LYS A 60 12.14 -1.80 -16.19
CA LYS A 60 12.40 -0.41 -15.79
C LYS A 60 11.45 0.54 -16.50
N GLU A 61 11.24 0.38 -17.81
CA GLU A 61 10.30 1.19 -18.59
C GLU A 61 8.86 1.04 -18.07
N ILE A 62 8.40 -0.18 -17.81
CA ILE A 62 7.07 -0.43 -17.24
C ILE A 62 6.91 0.29 -15.89
N ARG A 63 7.93 0.22 -15.02
CA ARG A 63 7.90 0.93 -13.73
C ARG A 63 7.84 2.45 -13.93
N HIS A 64 8.61 2.98 -14.86
CA HIS A 64 8.61 4.40 -15.18
C HIS A 64 7.24 4.87 -15.72
N CYS A 65 6.64 4.14 -16.66
CA CYS A 65 5.31 4.44 -17.18
C CYS A 65 4.25 4.43 -16.07
N LYS A 66 4.27 3.42 -15.18
CA LYS A 66 3.35 3.36 -14.03
C LYS A 66 3.49 4.56 -13.10
N GLN A 67 4.73 4.96 -12.79
CA GLN A 67 4.99 6.13 -11.96
C GLN A 67 4.41 7.40 -12.60
N HIS A 68 4.62 7.57 -13.90
CA HIS A 68 4.09 8.70 -14.65
C HIS A 68 2.56 8.72 -14.70
N ASP A 69 1.91 7.56 -14.88
CA ASP A 69 0.45 7.45 -14.85
C ASP A 69 -0.14 7.83 -13.48
N MET A 70 0.54 7.43 -12.39
CA MET A 70 0.15 7.83 -11.03
C MET A 70 0.29 9.35 -10.81
N GLU A 71 1.34 9.96 -11.35
CA GLU A 71 1.55 11.41 -11.30
C GLU A 71 0.45 12.17 -12.05
N ILE A 72 0.13 11.76 -13.28
CA ILE A 72 -0.99 12.33 -14.05
C ILE A 72 -2.31 12.18 -13.29
N HIS A 73 -2.57 11.00 -12.73
CA HIS A 73 -3.80 10.75 -11.99
C HIS A 73 -3.91 11.67 -10.77
N GLN A 74 -2.81 11.88 -10.06
CA GLN A 74 -2.75 12.75 -8.90
C GLN A 74 -2.92 14.23 -9.28
N GLU A 75 -2.34 14.68 -10.39
CA GLU A 75 -2.53 16.03 -10.92
C GLU A 75 -3.99 16.29 -11.30
N LEU A 76 -4.61 15.37 -12.05
CA LEU A 76 -6.00 15.48 -12.47
C LEU A 76 -6.95 15.54 -11.25
N LYS A 77 -6.69 14.71 -10.24
CA LYS A 77 -7.44 14.73 -8.98
C LYS A 77 -7.33 16.09 -8.27
N ASN A 78 -6.13 16.66 -8.22
CA ASN A 78 -5.88 17.96 -7.60
C ASN A 78 -6.52 19.13 -8.37
N GLU A 79 -6.58 19.03 -9.70
CA GLU A 79 -7.26 20.01 -10.55
C GLU A 79 -8.78 19.95 -10.36
N LEU A 80 -9.37 18.74 -10.43
CA LEU A 80 -10.80 18.55 -10.18
C LEU A 80 -11.23 19.06 -8.81
N GLN A 81 -10.41 18.84 -7.78
CA GLN A 81 -10.67 19.33 -6.44
C GLN A 81 -10.64 20.87 -6.37
N ARG A 82 -9.74 21.53 -7.11
CA ARG A 82 -9.67 23.00 -7.21
C ARG A 82 -10.88 23.58 -7.93
N ASP A 83 -11.28 22.97 -9.03
CA ASP A 83 -12.44 23.40 -9.81
C ASP A 83 -13.73 23.27 -9.00
N LEU A 84 -13.87 22.17 -8.26
CA LEU A 84 -15.00 21.96 -7.36
C LEU A 84 -15.05 23.02 -6.26
N ALA A 85 -13.90 23.31 -5.62
CA ALA A 85 -13.83 24.35 -4.58
C ALA A 85 -14.22 25.74 -5.14
N THR A 86 -13.68 26.10 -6.30
CA THR A 86 -13.96 27.37 -6.97
C THR A 86 -15.45 27.49 -7.35
N SER A 87 -16.04 26.40 -7.86
CA SER A 87 -17.47 26.35 -8.21
C SER A 87 -18.38 26.55 -6.99
N ILE A 88 -18.03 25.92 -5.86
CA ILE A 88 -18.78 26.07 -4.60
C ILE A 88 -18.68 27.52 -4.10
N GLU A 89 -17.48 28.11 -4.10
CA GLU A 89 -17.29 29.51 -3.69
C GLU A 89 -18.11 30.47 -4.56
N GLU A 90 -18.15 30.27 -5.88
CA GLU A 90 -18.93 31.10 -6.78
C GLU A 90 -20.44 30.98 -6.50
N GLN A 91 -20.95 29.76 -6.25
CA GLN A 91 -22.35 29.55 -5.90
C GLN A 91 -22.71 30.20 -4.56
N VAL A 92 -21.86 30.07 -3.54
CA VAL A 92 -22.06 30.72 -2.23
C VAL A 92 -22.07 32.24 -2.39
N CYS A 93 -21.12 32.82 -3.15
CA CYS A 93 -21.09 34.26 -3.43
C CYS A 93 -22.36 34.73 -4.14
N LYS A 94 -22.84 34.00 -5.15
CA LYS A 94 -24.09 34.30 -5.87
C LYS A 94 -25.32 34.25 -4.95
N ALA A 95 -25.39 33.26 -4.06
CA ALA A 95 -26.49 33.12 -3.10
C ALA A 95 -26.50 34.27 -2.07
N LEU A 96 -25.33 34.61 -1.51
CA LEU A 96 -25.19 35.73 -0.56
C LEU A 96 -25.55 37.07 -1.19
N ASN A 97 -25.09 37.33 -2.42
CA ASN A 97 -25.46 38.54 -3.15
C ASN A 97 -26.97 38.63 -3.40
N SER A 98 -27.59 37.52 -3.79
CA SER A 98 -29.05 37.44 -3.99
C SER A 98 -29.84 37.75 -2.72
N LEU A 99 -29.34 37.31 -1.55
CA LEU A 99 -29.94 37.61 -0.25
C LEU A 99 -29.79 39.10 0.11
N HIS A 100 -28.62 39.69 -0.14
CA HIS A 100 -28.35 41.11 0.13
C HIS A 100 -29.33 42.03 -0.63
N PHE A 101 -29.64 41.73 -1.90
CA PHE A 101 -30.59 42.52 -2.69
C PHE A 101 -32.05 42.39 -2.20
N GLN A 102 -32.44 41.28 -1.57
CA GLN A 102 -33.78 41.14 -0.97
C GLN A 102 -33.93 41.87 0.37
N MET A 103 -32.83 42.13 1.08
CA MET A 103 -32.84 42.79 2.40
C MET A 103 -32.64 44.30 2.36
N MET A 104 -32.61 44.94 1.19
CA MET A 104 -32.62 46.40 1.13
C MET A 104 -33.92 46.92 1.75
N PRO A 105 -33.86 47.77 2.80
CA PRO A 105 -35.06 48.24 3.48
C PRO A 105 -35.87 49.09 2.50
N VAL A 106 -37.12 48.68 2.24
CA VAL A 106 -38.14 49.63 1.81
C VAL A 106 -38.18 50.70 2.90
N SER A 107 -37.87 51.94 2.52
CA SER A 107 -37.80 53.08 3.44
C SER A 107 -38.96 53.05 4.44
N PRO A 108 -38.69 53.02 5.75
CA PRO A 108 -39.77 53.07 6.72
C PRO A 108 -40.42 54.46 6.66
N PRO A 109 -41.76 54.57 6.81
CA PRO A 109 -42.39 55.85 7.02
C PRO A 109 -41.85 56.45 8.33
N MET A 110 -41.45 57.72 8.28
CA MET A 110 -41.05 58.51 9.45
C MET A 110 -42.01 58.27 10.61
N GLN A 111 -41.55 57.60 11.67
CA GLN A 111 -42.13 57.75 13.00
C GLN A 111 -41.04 58.01 14.02
N GLN A 112 -41.26 59.14 14.68
CA GLN A 112 -40.43 59.80 15.67
C GLN A 112 -40.83 59.23 17.03
N GLY A 113 -39.95 58.52 17.73
CA GLY A 113 -40.32 58.00 19.05
C GLY A 113 -39.30 57.10 19.73
N GLN A 114 -38.58 57.69 20.69
CA GLN A 114 -37.94 57.10 21.87
C GLN A 114 -36.85 56.03 21.73
N LEU A 115 -35.66 56.48 22.10
CA LEU A 115 -34.45 55.72 22.41
C LEU A 115 -34.66 54.82 23.64
N SER A 116 -34.28 53.55 23.51
CA SER A 116 -33.88 52.66 24.62
C SER A 116 -32.50 52.07 24.32
N PRO A 117 -31.67 51.78 25.34
CA PRO A 117 -30.25 51.45 25.15
C PRO A 117 -30.04 50.01 24.66
N PRO A 118 -28.95 49.72 23.90
CA PRO A 118 -28.74 48.42 23.30
C PRO A 118 -28.14 47.41 24.27
N GLN A 119 -28.71 46.20 24.31
CA GLN A 119 -28.06 45.02 24.87
C GLN A 119 -27.02 44.48 23.89
N MET A 120 -25.79 44.27 24.38
CA MET A 120 -24.72 43.67 23.59
C MET A 120 -24.96 42.17 23.40
N CYS A 121 -25.31 41.77 22.17
CA CYS A 121 -25.29 40.38 21.74
C CYS A 121 -23.82 39.91 21.61
N GLN A 122 -23.47 38.88 22.38
CA GLN A 122 -22.16 38.24 22.30
C GLN A 122 -22.04 37.44 20.99
N LEU A 123 -20.96 37.72 20.25
CA LEU A 123 -20.59 37.02 19.02
C LEU A 123 -19.93 35.67 19.36
N PRO A 124 -20.24 34.55 18.68
CA PRO A 124 -19.49 33.31 18.84
C PRO A 124 -18.08 33.46 18.25
N THR A 125 -17.07 33.13 19.05
CA THR A 125 -15.65 33.12 18.69
C THR A 125 -15.38 32.06 17.60
N PRO A 126 -14.59 32.35 16.55
CA PRO A 126 -14.16 31.32 15.59
C PRO A 126 -13.19 30.32 16.24
N PRO A 127 -13.19 29.03 15.86
CA PRO A 127 -12.22 28.08 16.35
C PRO A 127 -10.81 28.42 15.84
N VAL A 128 -9.88 28.46 16.79
CA VAL A 128 -8.44 28.67 16.58
C VAL A 128 -7.89 27.58 15.66
N ARG A 129 -7.35 27.97 14.49
CA ARG A 129 -6.56 27.07 13.64
C ARG A 129 -5.25 26.75 14.34
N GLN A 130 -5.03 25.46 14.64
CA GLN A 130 -3.74 24.98 15.13
C GLN A 130 -2.66 25.07 14.03
N PRO A 131 -1.40 25.36 14.38
CA PRO A 131 -0.29 25.32 13.44
C PRO A 131 -0.01 23.88 12.99
N LEU A 132 0.09 23.66 11.67
CA LEU A 132 0.67 22.44 11.12
C LEU A 132 2.14 22.36 11.53
N THR A 133 2.48 21.39 12.39
CA THR A 133 3.86 20.94 12.55
C THR A 133 4.33 20.24 11.27
N PRO A 134 5.58 20.47 10.81
CA PRO A 134 6.14 19.75 9.67
C PRO A 134 6.43 18.29 10.09
N PRO A 135 6.03 17.26 9.33
CA PRO A 135 6.35 15.88 9.67
C PRO A 135 7.85 15.63 9.55
N ARG A 136 8.41 15.07 10.63
CA ARG A 136 9.78 14.57 10.72
C ARG A 136 9.84 13.14 10.16
N ASP A 137 10.90 12.86 9.41
CA ASP A 137 11.06 11.71 8.51
C ASP A 137 11.49 10.38 9.17
N ILE A 138 11.05 10.09 10.41
CA ILE A 138 11.50 8.89 11.16
C ILE A 138 10.33 8.08 11.78
N THR A 139 9.09 8.54 11.69
CA THR A 139 7.90 7.90 12.29
C THR A 139 7.12 6.94 11.39
N GLN A 140 7.50 6.81 10.11
CA GLN A 140 6.65 6.21 9.05
C GLN A 140 6.04 4.85 9.42
N PHE A 141 6.82 3.93 10.00
CA PHE A 141 6.31 2.56 10.24
C PHE A 141 5.42 2.37 11.47
N THR A 142 5.55 3.23 12.47
CA THR A 142 4.68 3.17 13.66
C THR A 142 3.25 3.64 13.39
N GLU A 143 3.06 4.36 12.28
CA GLU A 143 1.79 4.99 11.88
C GLU A 143 1.14 4.38 10.63
N ILE A 144 1.74 3.35 10.01
CA ILE A 144 1.09 2.68 8.87
C ILE A 144 -0.23 2.09 9.37
N ALA A 145 -1.32 2.68 8.88
CA ALA A 145 -2.65 2.17 9.11
C ALA A 145 -2.68 0.71 8.65
N GLN A 146 -3.10 -0.21 9.51
CA GLN A 146 -3.23 -1.62 9.13
C GLN A 146 -4.65 -1.85 8.63
N GLN A 147 -4.79 -2.47 7.47
CA GLN A 147 -6.09 -2.75 6.88
C GLN A 147 -6.61 -4.09 7.41
N MET A 148 -7.50 -4.03 8.41
CA MET A 148 -8.06 -5.18 9.10
C MET A 148 -9.50 -5.45 8.68
N PHE A 149 -9.89 -6.72 8.70
CA PHE A 149 -11.24 -7.17 8.41
C PHE A 149 -11.79 -8.05 9.55
N PRO A 150 -13.07 -7.88 9.95
CA PRO A 150 -13.67 -8.75 10.95
C PRO A 150 -13.85 -10.17 10.43
N ASP A 151 -13.75 -11.19 11.29
CA ASP A 151 -14.05 -12.59 10.93
C ASP A 151 -15.56 -12.83 10.83
N THR A 152 -16.17 -12.21 9.83
CA THR A 152 -17.56 -12.36 9.43
C THR A 152 -17.63 -12.66 7.94
N PRO A 153 -18.72 -13.24 7.42
CA PRO A 153 -18.88 -13.46 5.98
C PRO A 153 -18.69 -12.18 5.16
N GLN A 154 -19.21 -11.04 5.65
CA GLN A 154 -19.02 -9.75 5.01
C GLN A 154 -17.55 -9.29 5.04
N GLY A 155 -16.87 -9.47 6.17
CA GLY A 155 -15.45 -9.14 6.29
C GLY A 155 -14.58 -9.95 5.33
N LYS A 156 -14.92 -11.22 5.10
CA LYS A 156 -14.24 -12.09 4.11
C LYS A 156 -14.40 -11.58 2.68
N MET A 157 -15.61 -11.21 2.28
CA MET A 157 -15.84 -10.62 0.95
C MET A 157 -15.09 -9.29 0.78
N ASN A 158 -15.10 -8.44 1.81
CA ASN A 158 -14.38 -7.16 1.78
C ASN A 158 -12.86 -7.36 1.70
N TYR A 159 -12.33 -8.36 2.41
CA TYR A 159 -10.92 -8.74 2.36
C TYR A 159 -10.53 -9.23 0.96
N GLU A 160 -11.33 -10.11 0.35
CA GLU A 160 -11.05 -10.63 -1.00
C GLU A 160 -11.03 -9.50 -2.04
N ALA A 161 -11.98 -8.56 -1.96
CA ALA A 161 -11.99 -7.38 -2.83
C ALA A 161 -10.76 -6.49 -2.62
N ALA A 162 -10.41 -6.20 -1.36
CA ALA A 162 -9.24 -5.38 -1.04
C ALA A 162 -7.93 -6.05 -1.45
N LEU A 163 -7.82 -7.38 -1.29
CA LEU A 163 -6.65 -8.13 -1.71
C LEU A 163 -6.49 -8.11 -3.22
N HIS A 164 -7.59 -8.27 -3.97
CA HIS A 164 -7.58 -8.18 -5.43
C HIS A 164 -7.17 -6.78 -5.91
N ASP A 165 -7.73 -5.72 -5.34
CA ASP A 165 -7.34 -4.35 -5.67
C ASP A 165 -5.86 -4.09 -5.33
N PHE A 166 -5.41 -4.59 -4.18
CA PHE A 166 -4.02 -4.47 -3.76
C PHE A 166 -3.07 -5.21 -4.72
N GLU A 167 -3.43 -6.40 -5.21
CA GLU A 167 -2.64 -7.15 -6.18
C GLU A 167 -2.58 -6.46 -7.56
N ILE A 168 -3.66 -5.82 -7.99
CA ILE A 168 -3.68 -5.00 -9.23
C ILE A 168 -2.73 -3.82 -9.10
N CYS A 169 -2.79 -3.10 -7.99
CA CYS A 169 -1.94 -1.94 -7.73
C CYS A 169 -0.47 -2.38 -7.50
N HIS A 170 -0.24 -3.56 -6.91
CA HIS A 170 1.07 -4.03 -6.49
C HIS A 170 1.38 -5.46 -6.97
N PRO A 171 1.61 -5.68 -8.27
CA PRO A 171 1.82 -7.01 -8.83
C PRO A 171 3.09 -7.73 -8.31
N HIS A 172 3.98 -7.02 -7.60
CA HIS A 172 5.20 -7.56 -7.00
C HIS A 172 5.17 -7.59 -5.47
N ALA A 173 4.03 -7.30 -4.83
CA ALA A 173 3.93 -7.25 -3.37
C ALA A 173 4.22 -8.59 -2.68
N THR A 174 4.14 -9.70 -3.40
CA THR A 174 4.56 -11.03 -2.94
C THR A 174 6.08 -11.14 -2.70
N ILE A 175 6.89 -10.32 -3.38
CA ILE A 175 8.36 -10.34 -3.32
C ILE A 175 8.89 -9.24 -2.42
N GLN A 176 8.33 -8.02 -2.51
CA GLN A 176 8.67 -6.90 -1.64
C GLN A 176 7.40 -6.15 -1.28
N LEU A 177 7.07 -6.14 0.01
CA LEU A 177 5.99 -5.28 0.48
C LEU A 177 6.42 -3.82 0.48
N LEU A 178 5.52 -2.96 0.00
CA LEU A 178 5.69 -1.52 0.09
C LEU A 178 5.69 -1.11 1.56
N LYS A 179 6.64 -0.24 1.89
CA LYS A 179 6.88 0.24 3.24
C LYS A 179 5.77 1.16 3.74
N ASP A 180 5.10 1.86 2.83
CA ASP A 180 4.19 2.96 3.18
C ASP A 180 2.71 2.61 2.98
N GLU A 181 2.41 1.40 2.49
CA GLU A 181 1.03 1.00 2.19
C GLU A 181 0.51 -0.11 3.12
N PRO A 182 -0.77 -0.05 3.53
CA PRO A 182 -1.42 -1.10 4.31
C PRO A 182 -1.53 -2.40 3.49
N TYR A 183 -0.95 -3.50 3.97
CA TYR A 183 -1.30 -4.82 3.44
C TYR A 183 -2.65 -5.28 4.02
N PRO A 184 -3.60 -5.77 3.19
CA PRO A 184 -4.86 -6.35 3.66
C PRO A 184 -4.60 -7.59 4.54
N LEU A 185 -5.00 -7.54 5.81
CA LEU A 185 -4.80 -8.65 6.75
C LEU A 185 -5.93 -9.67 6.68
N THR A 186 -5.60 -10.96 6.78
CA THR A 186 -6.58 -12.06 6.79
C THR A 186 -7.67 -11.80 7.84
N PRO A 187 -8.96 -12.01 7.53
CA PRO A 187 -10.05 -11.75 8.46
C PRO A 187 -9.85 -12.43 9.81
N GLY A 188 -10.04 -11.66 10.88
CA GLY A 188 -9.86 -12.12 12.25
C GLY A 188 -8.41 -12.11 12.76
N THR A 189 -7.40 -11.86 11.92
CA THR A 189 -6.03 -11.71 12.43
C THR A 189 -5.87 -10.41 13.20
N LEU A 190 -4.97 -10.44 14.18
CA LEU A 190 -4.66 -9.27 14.99
C LEU A 190 -3.61 -8.39 14.30
N PRO A 191 -3.51 -7.10 14.65
CA PRO A 191 -2.51 -6.22 14.07
C PRO A 191 -1.07 -6.68 14.36
N ALA A 192 -0.13 -6.34 13.48
CA ALA A 192 1.29 -6.70 13.51
C ALA A 192 2.00 -6.41 14.84
N ARG A 193 1.51 -5.43 15.61
CA ARG A 193 2.08 -5.01 16.91
C ARG A 193 1.52 -5.76 18.12
N SER A 194 0.60 -6.69 17.91
CA SER A 194 0.05 -7.53 18.99
C SER A 194 0.99 -8.69 19.30
N ASN A 195 0.89 -9.25 20.51
CA ASN A 195 1.58 -10.46 20.96
C ASN A 195 1.01 -11.75 20.30
N LYS A 196 0.71 -11.68 19.01
CA LYS A 196 0.09 -12.74 18.23
C LYS A 196 1.10 -13.80 17.77
N CYS A 197 0.55 -14.96 17.43
CA CYS A 197 1.25 -16.03 16.74
C CYS A 197 1.57 -15.62 15.31
N HIS A 198 2.83 -15.85 14.90
CA HIS A 198 3.33 -15.51 13.57
C HIS A 198 2.76 -16.40 12.46
N HIS A 199 2.38 -17.61 12.83
CA HIS A 199 1.87 -18.58 11.89
C HIS A 199 0.43 -18.25 11.49
N CYS A 200 -0.45 -18.00 12.47
CA CYS A 200 -1.89 -17.87 12.23
C CYS A 200 -2.46 -16.47 12.53
N GLY A 201 -1.64 -15.53 12.99
CA GLY A 201 -2.08 -14.16 13.28
C GLY A 201 -2.97 -13.99 14.52
N GLN A 202 -3.22 -15.05 15.31
CA GLN A 202 -4.09 -15.05 16.51
C GLN A 202 -3.29 -14.99 17.82
N HIS A 203 -3.92 -14.54 18.91
CA HIS A 203 -3.30 -14.53 20.25
C HIS A 203 -3.51 -15.86 21.01
N GLY A 204 -2.95 -15.94 22.22
CA GLY A 204 -3.22 -17.02 23.18
C GLY A 204 -2.31 -18.26 23.05
N HIS A 205 -1.38 -18.27 22.08
CA HIS A 205 -0.44 -19.38 21.92
C HIS A 205 0.87 -18.94 21.23
N ARG A 206 1.89 -19.77 21.36
CA ARG A 206 3.18 -19.62 20.65
C ARG A 206 3.13 -20.39 19.33
N GLN A 207 3.97 -20.01 18.37
CA GLN A 207 4.07 -20.68 17.05
C GLN A 207 4.26 -22.20 17.16
N VAL A 208 5.07 -22.66 18.13
CA VAL A 208 5.31 -24.09 18.40
C VAL A 208 4.08 -24.87 18.87
N ALA A 209 3.05 -24.17 19.36
CA ALA A 209 1.78 -24.74 19.83
C ALA A 209 0.60 -24.34 18.94
N CYS A 210 0.87 -23.79 17.75
CA CYS A 210 -0.16 -23.35 16.82
C CYS A 210 -0.79 -24.54 16.10
N ILE A 211 -2.11 -24.68 16.22
CA ILE A 211 -2.90 -25.69 15.51
C ILE A 211 -3.69 -25.10 14.33
N ASN A 212 -3.74 -23.77 14.23
CA ASN A 212 -4.44 -23.07 13.16
C ASN A 212 -3.60 -23.05 11.89
N GLY A 213 -4.27 -22.94 10.74
CA GLY A 213 -3.62 -22.79 9.44
C GLY A 213 -2.76 -21.52 9.36
N ALA A 214 -1.75 -21.59 8.48
CA ALA A 214 -0.87 -20.46 8.21
C ALA A 214 -1.64 -19.32 7.54
N VAL A 215 -1.38 -18.07 7.93
CA VAL A 215 -1.74 -16.91 7.12
C VAL A 215 -0.91 -16.91 5.83
N PRO A 216 -1.38 -16.26 4.74
CA PRO A 216 -0.64 -16.19 3.49
C PRO A 216 0.78 -15.66 3.67
N GLN A 217 1.73 -16.18 2.88
CA GLN A 217 3.14 -15.78 2.96
C GLN A 217 3.37 -14.25 2.88
N PRO A 218 2.66 -13.50 2.00
CA PRO A 218 2.85 -12.04 1.95
C PRO A 218 2.43 -11.34 3.25
N GLU A 219 1.39 -11.84 3.93
CA GLU A 219 1.00 -11.35 5.26
C GLU A 219 2.08 -11.65 6.31
N GLN A 220 2.70 -12.83 6.25
CA GLN A 220 3.82 -13.16 7.16
C GLN A 220 4.99 -12.17 6.96
N ASN A 221 5.35 -11.91 5.70
CA ASN A 221 6.40 -10.96 5.34
C ASN A 221 6.06 -9.54 5.82
N TYR A 222 4.78 -9.12 5.72
CA TYR A 222 4.30 -7.85 6.27
C TYR A 222 4.53 -7.74 7.78
N HIS A 223 4.15 -8.77 8.53
CA HIS A 223 4.31 -8.78 9.99
C HIS A 223 5.78 -8.73 10.41
N GLU A 224 6.67 -9.39 9.66
CA GLU A 224 8.11 -9.33 9.87
C GLU A 224 8.70 -7.95 9.56
N ALA A 225 8.32 -7.34 8.44
CA ALA A 225 8.76 -6.01 8.05
C ALA A 225 8.30 -4.96 9.08
N TYR A 226 7.04 -5.02 9.49
CA TYR A 226 6.47 -4.12 10.51
C TYR A 226 7.20 -4.27 11.85
N ARG A 227 7.48 -5.51 12.27
CA ARG A 227 8.26 -5.79 13.47
C ARG A 227 9.65 -5.19 13.38
N ALA A 228 10.38 -5.45 12.30
CA ALA A 228 11.76 -4.98 12.11
C ALA A 228 11.82 -3.44 12.21
N ALA A 229 10.88 -2.76 11.55
CA ALA A 229 10.78 -1.31 11.61
C ALA A 229 10.42 -0.80 13.01
N SER A 230 9.51 -1.49 13.72
CA SER A 230 9.14 -1.12 15.09
C SER A 230 10.32 -1.23 16.09
N TYR A 231 11.23 -2.19 15.89
CA TYR A 231 12.45 -2.30 16.71
C TYR A 231 13.45 -1.19 16.41
N GLN A 232 13.62 -0.81 15.14
CA GLN A 232 14.51 0.29 14.74
C GLN A 232 14.04 1.64 15.33
N ALA A 233 12.73 1.89 15.32
CA ALA A 233 12.15 3.10 15.90
C ALA A 233 12.37 3.21 17.42
N HIS A 234 12.42 2.09 18.14
CA HIS A 234 12.69 2.07 19.59
C HIS A 234 14.19 2.26 19.91
N LEU A 235 15.09 1.80 19.04
CA LEU A 235 16.54 1.95 19.22
C LEU A 235 17.06 3.34 18.81
N GLY A 236 16.41 4.02 17.86
CA GLY A 236 16.80 5.38 17.43
C GLY A 236 16.39 6.50 18.38
N ASN A 237 15.65 6.20 19.45
CA ASN A 237 15.20 7.15 20.47
C ASN A 237 15.94 6.99 21.82
N ALA A 238 16.99 6.16 21.88
CA ALA A 238 17.88 6.00 23.04
C ALA A 238 19.22 6.72 22.82
#